data_AF-A0A6G7K8Q1-F1
#
_entry.id   AF-A0A6G7K8Q1-F1
#
_cell.length_a   1.000
_cell.length_b   1.000
_cell.length_c   1.000
_cell.angle_alpha   90.00
_cell.angle_beta   90.00
_cell.angle_gamma   90.00
#
_symmetry.space_group_name_H-M   'P 1'
#
loop_
_entity.id
_entity.type
_entity.pdbx_description
1 polymer ?
#
loop_
_entity_poly.entity_id
_entity_poly.type
_entity_poly.pdbx_seq_one_letter_code
_entity_poly.pdbx_strand_id
1 'polypeptide(L)' 'MQKLVPNLWYDTQALEAAQFYTSLFDDSRINWTTIVEDTPSGDSEQLSFTLAE' A
#
# COMPACT_ATOMS: atom_id res chain seq x y z
N MET A 1 -1.91 15.00 -18.53
CA MET A 1 -1.47 13.62 -18.83
C MET A 1 -2.13 12.69 -17.82
N GLN A 2 -2.72 11.57 -18.25
CA GLN A 2 -3.40 10.64 -17.34
C GLN A 2 -2.35 9.85 -16.54
N LYS A 3 -2.44 9.87 -15.20
CA LYS A 3 -1.55 9.11 -14.32
C LYS A 3 -2.08 7.69 -14.18
N LEU A 4 -1.23 6.68 -14.41
CA LEU A 4 -1.54 5.27 -14.16
C LEU A 4 -0.98 4.88 -12.80
N VAL A 5 -1.81 4.32 -11.93
CA VAL A 5 -1.43 3.92 -10.56
C VAL A 5 -1.63 2.42 -10.40
N PRO A 6 -0.56 1.63 -10.17
CA PRO A 6 -0.68 0.21 -9.87
C PRO A 6 -1.44 -0.01 -8.55
N ASN A 7 -2.40 -0.94 -8.55
CA ASN A 7 -3.07 -1.41 -7.34
C ASN A 7 -2.70 -2.88 -7.13
N LEU A 8 -2.05 -3.17 -6.01
CA LEU A 8 -1.57 -4.51 -5.67
C LEU A 8 -2.47 -5.09 -4.59
N TRP A 9 -2.96 -6.32 -4.80
CA TRP A 9 -3.82 -7.02 -3.86
C TRP A 9 -3.03 -8.14 -3.17
N TYR A 10 -3.17 -8.23 -1.85
CA TYR A 10 -2.56 -9.27 -1.04
C TYR A 10 -3.65 -9.99 -0.25
N ASP A 11 -3.42 -11.28 0.06
CA ASP A 11 -4.28 -12.02 0.99
C ASP A 11 -4.14 -11.47 2.41
N THR A 12 -2.89 -11.29 2.85
CA THR A 12 -2.50 -10.60 4.08
C THR A 12 -1.18 -9.85 3.83
N GLN A 13 -0.71 -9.03 4.78
CA GLN A 13 0.64 -8.41 4.75
C GLN A 13 0.83 -7.24 3.74
N ALA A 14 -0.22 -6.53 3.36
CA ALA A 14 -0.08 -5.37 2.47
C ALA A 14 0.88 -4.32 3.05
N LEU A 15 0.77 -3.99 4.35
CA LEU A 15 1.68 -3.06 5.03
C LEU A 15 3.12 -3.55 5.09
N GLU A 16 3.34 -4.82 5.42
CA GLU A 16 4.68 -5.40 5.46
C GLU A 16 5.35 -5.34 4.07
N ALA A 17 4.61 -5.68 3.01
CA ALA A 17 5.10 -5.58 1.65
C ALA A 17 5.46 -4.13 1.28
N ALA A 18 4.62 -3.16 1.62
CA ALA A 18 4.89 -1.75 1.36
C ALA A 18 6.13 -1.24 2.14
N GLN A 19 6.28 -1.64 3.40
CA GLN A 19 7.47 -1.34 4.20
C GLN A 19 8.73 -1.94 3.56
N PHE A 20 8.66 -3.20 3.11
CA PHE A 20 9.77 -3.83 2.40
C PHE A 20 10.12 -3.06 1.12
N TYR A 21 9.15 -2.76 0.25
CA TYR A 21 9.43 -2.04 -1.00
C TYR A 21 10.02 -0.66 -0.76
N THR A 22 9.44 0.11 0.16
CA THR A 22 9.93 1.46 0.48
C THR A 22 11.31 1.45 1.15
N SER A 23 11.74 0.32 1.76
CA SER A 23 13.10 0.16 2.29
C SER A 23 14.16 -0.12 1.22
N LEU A 24 13.76 -0.61 0.04
CA LEU A 24 14.68 -1.02 -1.03
C LEU A 24 15.07 0.13 -1.97
N PHE A 25 14.22 1.14 -2.09
CA PHE A 25 14.39 2.23 -3.04
C PHE A 25 14.56 3.55 -2.29
N ASP A 26 15.57 4.33 -2.68
CA ASP A 26 15.73 5.70 -2.20
C ASP A 26 14.49 6.54 -2.56
N ASP A 27 14.28 7.64 -1.84
CA ASP A 27 13.15 8.57 -2.03
C ASP A 27 11.75 7.91 -2.05
N SER A 28 11.62 6.80 -1.32
CA SER A 28 10.38 6.04 -1.19
C SER A 28 9.75 6.22 0.19
N ARG A 29 8.42 6.16 0.25
CA ARG A 29 7.68 6.35 1.51
C ARG A 29 6.29 5.74 1.45
N ILE A 30 5.78 5.36 2.61
CA ILE A 30 4.34 5.10 2.80
C ILE A 30 3.64 6.46 2.91
N ASN A 31 2.62 6.67 2.09
CA ASN A 31 1.86 7.92 2.05
C ASN A 31 0.75 7.94 3.11
N TRP A 32 0.03 6.83 3.24
CA TRP A 32 -1.00 6.63 4.25
C TRP A 32 -1.35 5.15 4.38
N THR A 33 -1.93 4.80 5.53
CA THR A 33 -2.49 3.49 5.85
C THR A 33 -3.87 3.70 6.46
N THR A 34 -4.81 2.81 6.16
CA THR A 34 -6.14 2.80 6.78
C THR A 34 -6.62 1.37 6.91
N ILE A 35 -7.49 1.14 7.89
CA ILE A 35 -8.29 -0.08 7.98
C ILE A 35 -9.69 0.30 7.51
N VAL A 36 -10.25 -0.50 6.61
CA VAL A 36 -11.66 -0.47 6.24
C VAL A 36 -12.36 -1.50 7.10
N GLU A 37 -13.05 -1.02 8.12
CA GLU A 37 -13.77 -1.84 9.09
C GLU A 37 -15.07 -2.39 8.49
N ASP A 38 -15.56 -3.51 9.02
CA ASP A 38 -16.90 -4.07 8.72
C ASP A 38 -17.17 -4.39 7.23
N THR A 39 -16.15 -4.83 6.47
CA THR A 39 -16.42 -5.36 5.12
C THR A 39 -17.06 -6.76 5.18
N PRO A 40 -17.69 -7.27 4.10
CA PRO A 40 -18.29 -8.62 4.10
C PRO A 40 -17.33 -9.75 4.49
N SER A 41 -16.02 -9.55 4.34
CA SER A 41 -14.96 -10.48 4.71
C SER A 41 -14.23 -10.13 6.02
N GLY A 42 -14.73 -9.14 6.78
CA GLY A 42 -14.06 -8.58 7.95
C GLY A 42 -13.20 -7.37 7.61
N ASP A 43 -12.39 -6.92 8.56
CA ASP A 43 -11.56 -5.72 8.39
C ASP A 43 -10.53 -5.91 7.27
N SER A 44 -10.32 -4.87 6.46
CA SER A 44 -9.38 -4.89 5.33
C SER A 44 -8.36 -3.76 5.45
N GLU A 45 -7.08 -4.09 5.38
CA GLU A 45 -6.01 -3.09 5.36
C GLU A 45 -5.82 -2.51 3.96
N GLN A 46 -5.78 -1.19 3.86
CA GLN A 46 -5.50 -0.46 2.62
C GLN A 46 -4.43 0.60 2.86
N LEU A 47 -3.55 0.80 1.89
CA LEU A 47 -2.50 1.79 1.98
C LEU A 47 -2.10 2.33 0.61
N SER A 48 -1.41 3.46 0.63
CA SER A 48 -0.71 4.00 -0.54
C SER A 48 0.74 4.24 -0.18
N PHE A 49 1.63 4.01 -1.14
CA PHE A 49 3.05 4.32 -1.03
C PHE A 49 3.57 4.85 -2.36
N THR A 50 4.69 5.55 -2.28
CA THR A 50 5.45 6.08 -3.40
C THR A 50 6.80 5.37 -3.45
N LEU A 51 7.25 5.02 -4.66
CA LEU A 51 8.58 4.49 -4.91
C LEU A 51 9.40 5.46 -5.76
N ALA A 52 10.61 5.76 -5.32
CA ALA A 52 11.65 6.49 -6.06
C ALA A 52 11.12 7.75 -6.79
N GLU A 53 10.52 8.69 -6.04
CA GLU A 53 9.94 9.94 -6.57
C GLU A 53 10.81 11.16 -6.26
#